data_AF-C0GHE0-F1
#
_entry.id   AF-C0GHE0-F1
#
_cell.length_a   1.000
_cell.length_b   1.000
_cell.length_c   1.000
_cell.angle_alpha   90.00
_cell.angle_beta   90.00
_cell.angle_gamma   90.00
#
_symmetry.space_group_name_H-M   'P 1'
#
loop_
_entity.id
_entity.type
_entity.pdbx_description
1 polymer ?
#
loop_
_entity_poly.entity_id
_entity_poly.type
_entity_poly.pdbx_seq_one_letter_code
_entity_poly.pdbx_strand_id
1 'polypeptide(L)'
;MDFIHLMEEMLTDVTLVLVHMLEIFGAIIILYAGTGTFLRFLQKSKDGREARLDFARYLVFGLEFKLAGEILRTMVVRTFNEIAILGAVILLRAALNFIIHWEIRQEQQEHD
;
A
#
# COMPACT_ATOMS: atom_id res chain seq x y z
N MET A 1 16.61 11.42 34.25
CA MET A 1 15.51 11.62 33.30
C MET A 1 16.01 11.60 31.85
N ASP A 2 17.32 11.69 31.59
CA ASP A 2 17.85 11.80 30.21
C ASP A 2 17.98 10.48 29.44
N PHE A 3 18.26 9.36 30.12
CA PHE A 3 18.48 8.07 29.44
C PHE A 3 17.22 7.50 28.76
N ILE A 4 16.05 7.68 29.38
CA ILE A 4 14.79 7.16 28.84
C ILE A 4 14.35 7.95 27.60
N HIS A 5 14.49 9.29 27.62
CA HIS A 5 14.19 10.12 26.46
C HIS A 5 15.13 9.83 25.28
N LEU A 6 16.43 9.64 25.54
CA LEU A 6 17.39 9.28 24.50
C LEU A 6 17.05 7.92 23.86
N MET A 7 16.59 6.96 24.66
CA MET A 7 16.15 5.64 24.18
C MET A 7 14.88 5.76 23.31
N GLU A 8 13.94 6.62 23.67
CA GLU A 8 12.67 6.83 22.95
C GLU A 8 12.87 7.53 21.60
N GLU A 9 13.74 8.54 21.54
CA GLU A 9 14.14 9.19 20.28
C GLU A 9 14.84 8.19 19.34
N MET A 10 15.81 7.43 19.86
CA MET A 10 16.52 6.41 19.07
C MET A 10 15.58 5.32 18.55
N LEU A 11 14.61 4.89 19.35
CA LEU A 11 13.61 3.91 18.93
C LEU A 11 12.72 4.47 17.81
N THR A 12 12.32 5.74 17.92
CA THR A 12 11.47 6.42 16.93
C THR A 12 12.19 6.54 15.59
N ASP A 13 13.45 6.98 15.60
CA ASP A 13 14.25 7.13 14.38
C ASP A 13 14.51 5.80 13.70
N VAL A 14 14.92 4.77 14.45
CA VAL A 14 15.14 3.42 13.90
C VAL A 14 13.85 2.88 13.27
N THR A 15 12.73 3.04 13.96
CA THR A 15 11.43 2.59 13.46
C THR A 15 11.06 3.33 12.17
N LEU A 16 11.25 4.64 12.12
CA LEU A 16 10.96 5.44 10.94
C LEU A 16 11.80 4.99 9.75
N VAL A 17 13.08 4.68 9.95
CA VAL A 17 13.96 4.11 8.92
C VAL A 17 13.39 2.78 8.41
N LEU A 18 12.99 1.88 9.30
CA LEU A 18 12.40 0.58 8.92
C LEU A 18 11.10 0.74 8.12
N VAL A 19 10.23 1.69 8.49
CA VAL A 19 9.01 2.01 7.73
C VAL A 19 9.34 2.40 6.30
N HIS A 20 10.29 3.32 6.10
CA HIS A 20 10.70 3.74 4.77
C HIS A 20 11.31 2.58 3.96
N MET A 21 12.08 1.71 4.59
CA MET A 21 12.62 0.53 3.93
C MET A 21 11.51 -0.40 3.41
N LEU A 22 10.50 -0.67 4.25
CA LEU A 22 9.34 -1.48 3.85
C LEU A 22 8.56 -0.83 2.70
N GLU A 23 8.32 0.48 2.76
CA GLU A 23 7.63 1.23 1.71
C GLU A 23 8.40 1.15 0.37
N ILE A 24 9.73 1.29 0.41
CA ILE A 24 10.59 1.20 -0.77
C ILE A 24 10.53 -0.21 -1.37
N PHE A 25 10.63 -1.26 -0.56
CA PHE A 25 10.54 -2.63 -1.06
C PHE A 25 9.18 -2.91 -1.72
N GLY A 26 8.09 -2.51 -1.07
CA GLY A 26 6.75 -2.63 -1.65
C GLY A 26 6.62 -1.88 -2.99
N ALA A 27 7.16 -0.66 -3.06
CA ALA A 27 7.16 0.15 -4.29
C ALA A 27 7.96 -0.51 -5.42
N ILE A 28 9.15 -1.05 -5.12
CA ILE A 28 10.01 -1.73 -6.11
C ILE A 28 9.30 -2.96 -6.68
N ILE A 29 8.68 -3.79 -5.82
CA ILE A 29 7.96 -5.00 -6.24
C ILE A 29 6.81 -4.63 -7.18
N ILE A 30 6.02 -3.62 -6.82
CA ILE A 30 4.89 -3.16 -7.64
C ILE A 30 5.38 -2.59 -8.97
N LEU A 31 6.45 -1.79 -8.96
CA LEU A 31 7.02 -1.19 -10.17
C LEU A 31 7.56 -2.25 -11.12
N TYR A 32 8.28 -3.25 -10.60
CA TYR A 32 8.81 -4.37 -11.36
C TYR A 32 7.68 -5.17 -12.04
N ALA A 33 6.69 -5.59 -11.26
CA ALA A 33 5.56 -6.36 -11.77
C ALA A 33 4.72 -5.57 -12.78
N GLY A 34 4.48 -4.28 -12.49
CA GLY A 34 3.73 -3.40 -13.38
C GLY A 34 4.42 -3.20 -14.72
N THR A 35 5.74 -2.99 -14.71
CA THR A 35 6.53 -2.84 -15.93
C THR A 35 6.49 -4.12 -16.78
N GLY A 36 6.70 -5.28 -16.16
CA GLY A 36 6.65 -6.57 -16.86
C GLY A 36 5.29 -6.85 -17.50
N THR A 37 4.21 -6.61 -16.77
CA THR A 37 2.84 -6.83 -17.27
C THR A 37 2.45 -5.80 -18.35
N PHE A 38 2.89 -4.55 -18.23
CA PHE A 38 2.67 -3.52 -19.24
C PHE A 38 3.35 -3.84 -20.57
N LEU A 39 4.62 -4.28 -20.54
CA LEU A 39 5.34 -4.67 -21.75
C LEU A 39 4.67 -5.84 -22.46
N ARG A 40 4.22 -6.86 -21.71
CA ARG A 40 3.48 -8.02 -22.28
C ARG A 40 2.13 -7.61 -22.87
N PHE A 41 1.44 -6.65 -22.27
CA PHE A 41 0.20 -6.11 -22.79
C PHE A 41 0.39 -5.42 -24.15
N LEU A 42 1.46 -4.62 -24.31
CA LEU A 42 1.79 -3.97 -25.59
C LEU A 42 2.14 -4.96 -26.70
N GLN A 43 2.68 -6.13 -26.36
CA GLN A 43 3.11 -7.16 -27.32
C GLN A 43 1.96 -8.00 -27.92
N LYS A 44 0.67 -7.63 -27.72
CA LYS A 44 -0.53 -8.27 -28.30
C LYS A 44 -0.63 -9.80 -28.05
N SER A 45 -0.02 -10.31 -26.97
CA SER A 45 -0.08 -11.74 -26.68
C SER A 45 -1.45 -12.14 -26.12
N LYS A 46 -1.99 -13.28 -26.58
CA LYS A 46 -3.24 -13.88 -26.09
C LYS A 46 -3.18 -14.34 -24.62
N ASP A 47 -2.00 -14.27 -24.00
CA ASP A 47 -1.71 -14.70 -22.62
C ASP A 47 -1.83 -13.61 -21.54
N GLY A 48 -2.52 -12.50 -21.83
CA GLY A 48 -2.70 -11.39 -20.89
C GLY A 48 -3.37 -11.78 -19.57
N ARG A 49 -4.07 -12.92 -19.52
CA ARG A 49 -4.73 -13.41 -18.30
C ARG A 49 -3.72 -13.87 -17.24
N GLU A 50 -2.67 -14.59 -17.64
CA GLU A 50 -1.64 -15.07 -16.71
C GLU A 50 -0.79 -13.90 -16.20
N ALA A 51 -0.36 -13.00 -17.10
CA ALA A 51 0.39 -11.79 -16.72
C ALA A 51 -0.38 -10.85 -15.78
N ARG A 52 -1.72 -10.79 -15.90
CA ARG A 52 -2.58 -10.00 -15.01
C ARG A 52 -2.77 -10.66 -13.65
N LEU A 53 -2.85 -12.00 -13.60
CA LEU A 53 -2.91 -12.74 -12.34
C LEU A 53 -1.59 -12.63 -11.57
N ASP A 54 -0.45 -12.74 -12.25
CA ASP A 54 0.86 -12.54 -11.64
C ASP A 54 1.02 -11.11 -11.12
N PHE A 55 0.63 -10.11 -11.92
CA PHE A 55 0.63 -8.72 -11.46
C PHE A 55 -0.20 -8.52 -10.20
N ALA A 56 -1.41 -9.11 -10.15
CA ALA A 56 -2.27 -9.01 -8.97
C ALA A 56 -1.61 -9.61 -7.72
N ARG A 57 -0.89 -10.74 -7.85
CA ARG A 57 -0.14 -11.35 -6.73
C ARG A 57 0.97 -10.44 -6.23
N TYR A 58 1.80 -9.90 -7.12
CA TYR A 58 2.87 -8.98 -6.74
C TYR A 58 2.33 -7.66 -6.19
N LEU A 59 1.18 -7.19 -6.70
CA LEU A 59 0.51 -6.00 -6.19
C LEU A 59 0.07 -6.19 -4.74
N VAL A 60 -0.59 -7.30 -4.42
CA VAL A 60 -0.99 -7.64 -3.05
C VAL A 60 0.25 -7.75 -2.15
N PHE A 61 1.29 -8.46 -2.59
CA PHE A 61 2.53 -8.60 -1.83
C PHE A 61 3.19 -7.25 -1.55
N GLY A 62 3.29 -6.36 -2.54
CA GLY A 62 3.82 -5.01 -2.33
C GLY A 62 2.97 -4.15 -1.39
N LEU A 63 1.65 -4.36 -1.37
CA LEU A 63 0.74 -3.72 -0.42
C LEU A 63 0.90 -4.24 1.01
N GLU A 64 1.24 -5.52 1.20
CA GLU A 64 1.56 -6.08 2.52
C GLU A 64 2.77 -5.38 3.16
N PHE A 65 3.80 -5.04 2.37
CA PHE A 65 4.93 -4.24 2.87
C PHE A 65 4.52 -2.83 3.29
N LYS A 66 3.66 -2.17 2.52
CA LYS A 66 3.12 -0.85 2.91
C LYS A 66 2.29 -0.93 4.18
N LEU A 67 1.46 -1.96 4.30
CA LEU A 67 0.67 -2.22 5.51
C LEU A 67 1.58 -2.48 6.72
N ALA A 68 2.65 -3.26 6.56
CA ALA A 68 3.64 -3.51 7.61
C ALA A 68 4.32 -2.21 8.06
N GLY A 69 4.66 -1.31 7.13
CA GLY A 69 5.18 0.03 7.45
C GLY A 69 4.18 0.87 8.26
N GLU A 70 2.90 0.85 7.89
CA GLU A 70 1.84 1.56 8.62
C GLU A 70 1.64 0.99 10.04
N ILE A 71 1.66 -0.33 10.19
CA ILE A 71 1.60 -1.00 11.51
C ILE A 71 2.81 -0.60 12.37
N LEU A 72 4.00 -0.61 11.79
CA LEU A 72 5.21 -0.27 12.52
C LEU A 72 5.24 1.21 12.95
N ARG A 73 4.76 2.12 12.09
CA ARG A 73 4.58 3.55 12.41
C ARG A 73 3.58 3.76 13.54
N THR A 74 2.47 3.03 13.54
CA THR A 74 1.44 3.13 14.60
C THR A 74 1.88 2.53 15.93
N MET A 75 2.79 1.56 15.91
CA MET A 75 3.35 0.94 17.13
C MET A 75 4.25 1.89 17.94
N VAL A 76 4.88 2.88 17.29
CA VAL A 76 5.91 3.73 17.93
C VAL A 76 5.50 5.19 18.06
N VAL A 77 4.74 5.74 17.09
CA VAL A 77 4.54 7.19 17.02
C VAL A 77 3.35 7.69 17.85
N ARG A 78 2.43 6.81 18.30
CA ARG A 78 1.08 7.30 18.56
C ARG A 78 0.53 7.13 19.97
N THR A 79 0.05 8.27 20.51
CA THR A 79 -1.06 8.33 21.47
C THR A 79 -2.38 7.98 20.76
N PHE A 80 -3.38 7.48 21.49
CA PHE A 80 -4.68 7.02 20.94
C PHE A 80 -5.33 8.00 19.94
N ASN A 81 -5.16 9.31 20.14
CA ASN A 81 -5.77 10.34 19.30
C ASN A 81 -5.19 10.36 17.87
N GLU A 82 -3.89 10.11 17.74
CA GLU A 82 -3.25 10.09 16.43
C GLU A 82 -3.61 8.81 15.64
N ILE A 83 -3.88 7.69 16.34
CA ILE A 83 -4.26 6.41 15.71
C ILE A 83 -5.64 6.59 15.08
N ALA A 84 -6.54 7.29 15.77
CA ALA A 84 -7.86 7.64 15.26
C ALA A 84 -7.79 8.47 13.97
N ILE A 85 -6.86 9.43 13.86
CA ILE A 85 -6.71 10.26 12.66
C ILE A 85 -6.19 9.43 11.48
N LEU A 86 -5.21 8.52 11.66
CA LEU A 86 -4.77 7.63 10.57
C LEU A 86 -5.87 6.66 10.15
N GLY A 87 -6.56 6.05 11.11
CA GLY A 87 -7.69 5.18 10.83
C GLY A 87 -8.75 5.89 10.00
N ALA A 88 -9.06 7.15 10.34
CA ALA A 88 -9.97 7.98 9.57
C ALA A 88 -9.48 8.22 8.13
N VAL A 89 -8.20 8.56 7.93
CA VAL A 89 -7.64 8.77 6.58
C VAL A 89 -7.68 7.49 5.74
N ILE A 90 -7.36 6.33 6.33
CA ILE A 90 -7.40 5.03 5.65
C ILE A 90 -8.84 4.67 5.28
N LEU A 91 -9.80 4.85 6.19
CA LEU A 91 -11.22 4.60 5.95
C LEU A 91 -11.78 5.52 4.86
N LEU A 92 -11.46 6.80 4.89
CA LEU A 92 -11.87 7.76 3.86
C LEU A 92 -11.33 7.35 2.49
N ARG A 93 -10.06 6.92 2.43
CA ARG A 93 -9.44 6.45 1.18
C ARG A 93 -10.12 5.18 0.66
N ALA A 94 -10.46 4.24 1.54
CA ALA A 94 -11.19 3.02 1.17
C ALA A 94 -12.62 3.34 0.68
N ALA A 95 -13.34 4.23 1.37
CA ALA A 95 -14.69 4.64 1.00
C ALA A 95 -14.72 5.34 -0.36
N LEU A 96 -13.82 6.29 -0.61
CA LEU A 96 -13.74 7.00 -1.89
C LEU A 96 -13.43 6.04 -3.04
N ASN A 97 -12.45 5.15 -2.84
CA ASN A 97 -12.06 4.17 -3.85
C ASN A 97 -13.19 3.15 -4.12
N PHE A 98 -13.94 2.78 -3.08
CA PHE A 98 -15.10 1.90 -3.21
C PHE A 98 -16.24 2.55 -4.01
N ILE A 99 -16.56 3.82 -3.74
CA ILE A 99 -17.60 4.57 -4.48
C ILE A 99 -17.26 4.64 -5.96
N ILE A 100 -16.02 5.03 -6.30
CA ILE A 100 -15.57 5.13 -7.69
C ILE A 100 -15.64 3.76 -8.39
N HIS A 101 -15.18 2.69 -7.72
CA HIS A 101 -15.23 1.35 -8.29
C HIS A 101 -16.67 0.85 -8.51
N TRP A 102 -17.60 1.26 -7.65
CA TRP A 102 -19.01 0.91 -7.75
C TRP A 102 -19.72 1.68 -8.88
N GLU A 103 -19.44 2.98 -9.03
CA GLU A 103 -19.96 3.83 -10.10
C GLU A 103 -19.55 3.32 -11.49
N ILE A 104 -18.26 2.99 -11.67
CA ILE A 104 -17.74 2.40 -12.92
C ILE A 104 -18.44 1.07 -13.25
N ARG A 105 -18.82 0.29 -12.24
CA ARG A 105 -19.50 -1.00 -12.43
C ARG A 105 -20.97 -0.84 -12.80
N GLN A 106 -21.63 0.23 -12.36
CA GLN A 106 -23.00 0.56 -12.75
C GLN A 106 -23.06 1.10 -14.19
N GLU A 107 -22.16 2.00 -14.58
CA GLU A 107 -22.13 2.53 -15.95
C GLU A 107 -21.90 1.44 -17.01
N GLN A 108 -21.15 0.38 -16.67
CA GLN A 108 -20.95 -0.77 -17.56
C GLN A 108 -22.20 -1.67 -17.71
N GLN A 109 -23.18 -1.56 -16.81
CA GLN A 109 -24.41 -2.37 -16.86
C GLN A 109 -25.57 -1.64 -17.53
N GLU A 110 -25.54 -0.30 -17.62
CA GLU A 110 -26.58 0.49 -18.28
C GLU A 110 -26.44 0.58 -19.80
N HIS A 111 -25.37 0.01 -20.38
CA HIS A 111 -25.08 0.09 -21.81
C HIS A 111 -25.18 -1.24 -22.59
N ASP A 112 -25.72 -2.30 -21.96
CA ASP A 112 -26.19 -3.55 -22.58
C ASP A 112 -27.73 -3.61 -22.55
#